data_AF-A0A6S6PHC8-F1
#
_entry.id   AF-A0A6S6PHC8-F1
#
_cell.length_a   1.000
_cell.length_b   1.000
_cell.length_c   1.000
_cell.angle_alpha   90.00
_cell.angle_beta   90.00
_cell.angle_gamma   90.00
#
_symmetry.space_group_name_H-M   'P 1'
#
loop_
_entity.id
_entity.type
_entity.pdbx_description
1 polymer ?
#
loop_
_entity_poly.entity_id
_entity_poly.type
_entity_poly.pdbx_seq_one_letter_code
_entity_poly.pdbx_strand_id
1 'polypeptide(L)'
;MARHFGADEDITEAIALAHDLGHTPFGHAGEDALSLAMEPWGGFDHNTQALRQVTVLEQRYLQFDGLNLTWETLEGLVKHNGPVSHVSGWLRDYTAAQDLELHTFASLEAQLAALADDIAYHGHDLDDGIKSGLLTLDDLVDVPVVSDALREARRIAATLPPRPVTSFGAGSRTGDAPTTASASIATQDQRLRHEMVRRIVHALVSDVLKQTEKNLVALEPKSASDIRHATKPVVSFSPAMGEANAQIRSFLFANLYRHWKVKRMTHKAKHVVAELFDTLGSSPGLLPDGWREQADAAADEAGRRRVVADYLASMTDRFAMEEHRRLTDLSVPG
;
A
#
# COMPACT_ATOMS: atom_id res chain seq x y z
N MET A 1 -9.01 6.25 14.18
CA MET A 1 -10.39 6.53 13.73
C MET A 1 -11.37 5.53 14.33
N ALA A 2 -11.09 4.22 14.34
CA ALA A 2 -11.92 3.18 14.98
C ALA A 2 -12.41 3.55 16.40
N ARG A 3 -11.48 3.92 17.29
CA ARG A 3 -11.80 4.38 18.66
C ARG A 3 -12.83 5.51 18.72
N HIS A 4 -12.80 6.44 17.78
CA HIS A 4 -13.74 7.58 17.74
C HIS A 4 -15.18 7.10 17.51
N PHE A 5 -15.34 6.05 16.69
CA PHE A 5 -16.64 5.48 16.36
C PHE A 5 -17.06 4.31 17.27
N GLY A 6 -16.21 3.92 18.22
CA GLY A 6 -16.43 2.70 19.01
C GLY A 6 -16.45 1.43 18.16
N ALA A 7 -15.78 1.44 17.01
CA ALA A 7 -15.56 0.26 16.17
C ALA A 7 -14.52 -0.67 16.81
N ASP A 8 -14.46 -1.92 16.35
CA ASP A 8 -13.47 -2.88 16.84
C ASP A 8 -12.05 -2.47 16.39
N GLU A 9 -11.21 -2.05 17.36
CA GLU A 9 -9.85 -1.58 17.09
C GLU A 9 -8.95 -2.72 16.61
N ASP A 10 -9.17 -3.95 17.07
CA ASP A 10 -8.32 -5.11 16.77
C ASP A 10 -8.56 -5.61 15.34
N ILE A 11 -9.83 -5.69 14.91
CA ILE A 11 -10.17 -6.01 13.51
C ILE A 11 -9.64 -4.91 12.58
N THR A 12 -9.81 -3.64 12.95
CA THR A 12 -9.31 -2.52 12.15
C THR A 12 -7.78 -2.59 11.99
N GLU A 13 -7.05 -2.83 13.08
CA GLU A 13 -5.60 -2.95 13.05
C GLU A 13 -5.13 -4.19 12.27
N ALA A 14 -5.78 -5.33 12.46
CA ALA A 14 -5.46 -6.56 11.72
C ALA A 14 -5.59 -6.37 10.20
N ILE A 15 -6.67 -5.74 9.74
CA ILE A 15 -6.87 -5.42 8.31
C ILE A 15 -5.82 -4.42 7.83
N ALA A 16 -5.57 -3.35 8.61
CA ALA A 16 -4.57 -2.34 8.26
C ALA A 16 -3.15 -2.94 8.13
N LEU A 17 -2.80 -3.95 8.93
CA LEU A 17 -1.51 -4.64 8.84
C LEU A 17 -1.45 -5.65 7.68
N ALA A 18 -2.58 -6.26 7.32
CA ALA A 18 -2.60 -7.38 6.39
C ALA A 18 -2.99 -7.01 4.93
N HIS A 19 -3.56 -5.82 4.68
CA HIS A 19 -4.07 -5.46 3.35
C HIS A 19 -3.01 -5.51 2.23
N ASP A 20 -1.76 -5.18 2.56
CA ASP A 20 -0.64 -5.15 1.62
C ASP A 20 0.12 -6.48 1.50
N LEU A 21 -0.28 -7.54 2.21
CA LEU A 21 0.41 -8.84 2.16
C LEU A 21 0.39 -9.50 0.77
N GLY A 22 -0.53 -9.08 -0.10
CA GLY A 22 -0.65 -9.58 -1.46
C GLY A 22 0.15 -8.82 -2.51
N HIS A 23 0.80 -7.71 -2.14
CA HIS A 23 1.58 -6.93 -3.10
C HIS A 23 2.82 -7.68 -3.57
N THR A 24 3.06 -7.59 -4.87
CA THR A 24 4.29 -8.08 -5.49
C THR A 24 5.48 -7.17 -5.17
N PRO A 25 6.72 -7.65 -5.37
CA PRO A 25 7.90 -6.79 -5.46
C PRO A 25 7.65 -5.58 -6.37
N PHE A 26 8.18 -4.43 -5.97
CA PHE A 26 8.07 -3.16 -6.69
C PHE A 26 6.65 -2.56 -6.73
N GLY A 27 5.76 -2.99 -5.82
CA GLY A 27 4.40 -2.49 -5.68
C GLY A 27 3.58 -2.61 -6.96
N HIS A 28 2.81 -1.57 -7.32
CA HIS A 28 1.96 -1.55 -8.51
C HIS A 28 2.71 -1.88 -9.82
N ALA A 29 4.00 -1.58 -9.92
CA ALA A 29 4.77 -1.90 -11.11
C ALA A 29 4.92 -3.41 -11.29
N GLY A 30 5.18 -4.14 -10.20
CA GLY A 30 5.23 -5.60 -10.23
C GLY A 30 3.86 -6.22 -10.45
N GLU A 31 2.83 -5.64 -9.84
CA GLU A 31 1.47 -6.15 -9.93
C GLU A 31 0.97 -6.06 -11.37
N ASP A 32 1.15 -4.90 -12.01
CA ASP A 32 0.82 -4.70 -13.43
C ASP A 32 1.52 -5.73 -14.33
N ALA A 33 2.80 -6.00 -14.07
CA ALA A 33 3.58 -6.95 -14.87
C ALA A 33 3.12 -8.39 -14.66
N LEU A 34 2.87 -8.78 -13.41
CA LEU A 34 2.43 -10.12 -13.08
C LEU A 34 0.98 -10.36 -13.52
N SER A 35 0.10 -9.36 -13.39
CA SER A 35 -1.28 -9.40 -13.89
C SER A 35 -1.33 -9.58 -15.40
N LEU A 36 -0.53 -8.82 -16.15
CA LEU A 36 -0.39 -9.00 -17.60
C LEU A 36 0.15 -10.41 -17.96
N ALA A 37 1.19 -10.86 -17.27
CA ALA A 37 1.78 -12.18 -17.52
C ALA A 37 0.84 -13.34 -17.15
N MET A 38 -0.03 -13.13 -16.17
CA MET A 38 -1.03 -14.09 -15.69
C MET A 38 -2.35 -14.06 -16.47
N GLU A 39 -2.57 -13.14 -17.40
CA GLU A 39 -3.82 -13.05 -18.18
C GLU A 39 -4.22 -14.39 -18.84
N PRO A 40 -3.31 -15.16 -19.47
CA PRO A 40 -3.64 -16.47 -20.03
C PRO A 40 -3.87 -17.56 -18.98
N TRP A 41 -3.51 -17.30 -17.72
CA TRP A 41 -3.41 -18.26 -16.62
C TRP A 41 -4.36 -17.94 -15.46
N GLY A 42 -5.42 -17.17 -15.72
CA GLY A 42 -6.46 -16.84 -14.74
C GLY A 42 -6.26 -15.51 -13.98
N GLY A 43 -5.31 -14.68 -14.41
CA GLY A 43 -5.09 -13.31 -13.91
C GLY A 43 -4.36 -13.22 -12.57
N PHE A 44 -4.00 -12.01 -12.16
CA PHE A 44 -3.45 -11.72 -10.83
C PHE A 44 -4.07 -10.43 -10.30
N ASP A 45 -4.43 -10.46 -9.02
CA ASP A 45 -5.02 -9.35 -8.25
C ASP A 45 -4.45 -9.42 -6.84
N HIS A 46 -3.89 -8.31 -6.37
CA HIS A 46 -3.22 -8.26 -5.06
C HIS A 46 -4.17 -8.55 -3.89
N ASN A 47 -5.45 -8.14 -3.94
CA ASN A 47 -6.40 -8.42 -2.86
C ASN A 47 -6.69 -9.92 -2.74
N THR A 48 -6.87 -10.59 -3.88
CA THR A 48 -6.96 -12.05 -3.96
C THR A 48 -5.69 -12.70 -3.43
N GLN A 49 -4.52 -12.16 -3.77
CA GLN A 49 -3.24 -12.68 -3.29
C GLN A 49 -3.07 -12.52 -1.77
N ALA A 50 -3.50 -11.40 -1.19
CA ALA A 50 -3.49 -11.18 0.25
C ALA A 50 -4.35 -12.24 0.97
N LEU A 51 -5.53 -12.54 0.41
CA LEU A 51 -6.38 -13.61 0.93
C LEU A 51 -5.71 -14.99 0.80
N ARG A 52 -5.08 -15.29 -0.34
CA ARG A 52 -4.29 -16.53 -0.53
C ARG A 52 -3.16 -16.64 0.49
N GLN A 53 -2.45 -15.55 0.77
CA GLN A 53 -1.35 -15.52 1.73
C GLN A 53 -1.81 -16.01 3.11
N VAL A 54 -2.91 -15.43 3.61
CA VAL A 54 -3.40 -15.70 4.97
C VAL A 54 -4.28 -16.95 5.08
N THR A 55 -4.69 -17.56 3.96
CA THR A 55 -5.57 -18.75 3.97
C THR A 55 -4.90 -20.03 3.48
N VAL A 56 -3.85 -19.92 2.66
CA VAL A 56 -3.22 -21.10 2.02
C VAL A 56 -1.70 -21.08 2.11
N LEU A 57 -1.05 -19.94 1.83
CA LEU A 57 0.42 -19.94 1.62
C LEU A 57 1.22 -19.94 2.92
N GLU A 58 0.73 -19.27 3.97
CA GLU A 58 1.39 -19.31 5.28
C GLU A 58 1.18 -20.66 5.97
N GLN A 59 2.25 -21.43 6.17
CA GLN A 59 2.21 -22.73 6.85
C GLN A 59 2.93 -22.66 8.20
N ARG A 60 2.34 -21.93 9.15
CA ARG A 60 2.92 -21.71 10.50
C ARG A 60 2.40 -22.69 11.55
N TYR A 61 1.27 -23.32 11.30
CA TYR A 61 0.57 -24.19 12.24
C TYR A 61 0.46 -25.61 11.68
N LEU A 62 0.62 -26.62 12.54
CA LEU A 62 0.62 -28.03 12.10
C LEU A 62 -0.75 -28.57 11.70
N GLN A 63 -1.84 -27.93 12.17
CA GLN A 63 -3.19 -28.47 12.04
C GLN A 63 -3.93 -27.98 10.78
N PHE A 64 -3.49 -26.86 10.20
CA PHE A 64 -4.15 -26.21 9.08
C PHE A 64 -3.16 -25.31 8.33
N ASP A 65 -3.44 -25.10 7.05
CA ASP A 65 -2.78 -24.07 6.25
C ASP A 65 -3.39 -22.68 6.53
N GLY A 66 -2.64 -21.64 6.22
CA GLY A 66 -3.00 -20.26 6.51
C GLY A 66 -2.88 -19.90 7.99
N LEU A 67 -3.55 -18.79 8.35
CA LEU A 67 -3.53 -18.19 9.68
C LEU A 67 -4.84 -18.36 10.44
N ASN A 68 -5.85 -18.98 9.82
CA ASN A 68 -7.19 -19.21 10.41
C ASN A 68 -7.78 -17.91 11.02
N LEU A 69 -7.73 -16.82 10.25
CA LEU A 69 -8.25 -15.53 10.66
C LEU A 69 -9.78 -15.55 10.73
N THR A 70 -10.35 -14.62 11.51
CA THR A 70 -11.80 -14.48 11.62
C THR A 70 -12.44 -14.09 10.30
N TRP A 71 -13.73 -14.41 10.16
CA TRP A 71 -14.50 -14.11 8.96
C TRP A 71 -14.46 -12.61 8.63
N GLU A 72 -14.58 -11.74 9.64
CA GLU A 72 -14.57 -10.28 9.50
C GLU A 72 -13.23 -9.75 8.98
N THR A 73 -12.12 -10.39 9.38
CA THR A 73 -10.79 -10.01 8.90
C THR A 73 -10.64 -10.39 7.43
N LEU A 74 -11.05 -11.61 7.05
CA LEU A 74 -10.98 -12.10 5.67
C LEU A 74 -11.90 -11.28 4.74
N GLU A 75 -13.10 -10.96 5.21
CA GLU A 75 -14.08 -10.10 4.54
C GLU A 75 -13.53 -8.68 4.33
N GLY A 76 -12.93 -8.10 5.36
CA GLY A 76 -12.32 -6.78 5.29
C GLY A 76 -11.12 -6.71 4.34
N LEU A 77 -10.29 -7.75 4.29
CA LEU A 77 -9.16 -7.84 3.36
C LEU A 77 -9.60 -7.91 1.91
N VAL A 78 -10.53 -8.81 1.58
CA VAL A 78 -10.94 -9.00 0.18
C VAL A 78 -11.78 -7.82 -0.35
N LYS A 79 -12.51 -7.13 0.54
CA LYS A 79 -13.35 -5.97 0.21
C LYS A 79 -12.72 -4.63 0.58
N HIS A 80 -11.37 -4.57 0.69
CA HIS A 80 -10.64 -3.36 1.05
C HIS A 80 -11.02 -2.14 0.16
N ASN A 81 -11.23 -2.38 -1.13
CA ASN A 81 -11.65 -1.37 -2.11
C ASN A 81 -13.19 -1.26 -2.31
N GLY A 82 -13.97 -1.86 -1.41
CA GLY A 82 -15.42 -1.99 -1.52
C GLY A 82 -15.87 -3.32 -2.14
N PRO A 83 -17.12 -3.40 -2.64
CA PRO A 83 -17.65 -4.60 -3.27
C PRO A 83 -16.78 -5.07 -4.43
N VAL A 84 -16.50 -6.37 -4.49
CA VAL A 84 -15.60 -6.96 -5.48
C VAL A 84 -16.32 -7.06 -6.82
N SER A 85 -15.88 -6.26 -7.79
CA SER A 85 -16.46 -6.22 -9.14
C SER A 85 -15.96 -7.33 -10.06
N HIS A 86 -14.72 -7.78 -9.86
CA HIS A 86 -14.10 -8.86 -10.62
C HIS A 86 -13.75 -10.03 -9.71
N VAL A 87 -14.53 -11.11 -9.77
CA VAL A 87 -14.30 -12.30 -8.95
C VAL A 87 -13.44 -13.30 -9.73
N SER A 88 -12.17 -13.43 -9.30
CA SER A 88 -11.23 -14.41 -9.85
C SER A 88 -11.74 -15.85 -9.66
N GLY A 89 -11.22 -16.79 -10.46
CA GLY A 89 -11.61 -18.21 -10.35
C GLY A 89 -11.37 -18.76 -8.95
N TRP A 90 -10.18 -18.51 -8.39
CA TRP A 90 -9.85 -18.94 -7.03
C TRP A 90 -10.76 -18.31 -5.97
N LEU A 91 -11.05 -17.01 -6.08
CA LEU A 91 -11.93 -16.35 -5.11
C LEU A 91 -13.36 -16.90 -5.16
N ARG A 92 -13.85 -17.26 -6.35
CA ARG A 92 -15.16 -17.91 -6.51
C ARG A 92 -15.19 -19.26 -5.80
N ASP A 93 -14.14 -20.07 -5.96
CA ASP A 93 -14.06 -21.39 -5.33
C ASP A 93 -13.93 -21.27 -3.81
N TYR A 94 -13.12 -20.32 -3.33
CA TYR A 94 -12.97 -20.04 -1.90
C TYR A 94 -14.30 -19.59 -1.28
N THR A 95 -14.99 -18.65 -1.92
CA THR A 95 -16.26 -18.11 -1.40
C THR A 95 -17.44 -19.08 -1.52
N ALA A 96 -17.34 -20.13 -2.32
CA ALA A 96 -18.30 -21.23 -2.31
C ALA A 96 -18.26 -22.04 -1.01
N ALA A 97 -17.09 -22.12 -0.35
CA ALA A 97 -16.93 -22.77 0.95
C ALA A 97 -17.23 -21.83 2.12
N GLN A 98 -16.90 -20.54 1.97
CA GLN A 98 -17.14 -19.50 2.97
C GLN A 98 -17.55 -18.19 2.29
N ASP A 99 -18.85 -17.89 2.28
CA ASP A 99 -19.36 -16.66 1.67
C ASP A 99 -18.84 -15.42 2.42
N LEU A 100 -18.13 -14.54 1.73
CA LEU A 100 -17.59 -13.26 2.25
C LEU A 100 -18.46 -12.05 1.84
N GLU A 101 -19.66 -12.30 1.30
CA GLU A 101 -20.59 -11.28 0.84
C GLU A 101 -19.92 -10.30 -0.14
N LEU A 102 -19.26 -10.82 -1.19
CA LEU A 102 -18.43 -10.02 -2.11
C LEU A 102 -19.18 -8.84 -2.77
N HIS A 103 -20.50 -8.90 -2.83
CA HIS A 103 -21.38 -7.92 -3.46
C HIS A 103 -21.80 -6.77 -2.52
N THR A 104 -21.47 -6.85 -1.23
CA THR A 104 -21.79 -5.83 -0.21
C THR A 104 -20.55 -4.98 0.11
N PHE A 105 -20.73 -3.85 0.79
CA PHE A 105 -19.60 -3.13 1.38
C PHE A 105 -18.98 -3.93 2.52
N ALA A 106 -17.76 -3.57 2.89
CA ALA A 106 -17.10 -4.14 4.06
C ALA A 106 -17.67 -3.59 5.37
N SER A 107 -17.26 -4.16 6.51
CA SER A 107 -17.54 -3.62 7.84
C SER A 107 -17.07 -2.16 8.02
N LEU A 108 -17.52 -1.51 9.10
CA LEU A 108 -17.08 -0.15 9.43
C LEU A 108 -15.56 -0.12 9.66
N GLU A 109 -15.04 -1.13 10.34
CA GLU A 109 -13.62 -1.35 10.63
C GLU A 109 -12.79 -1.43 9.34
N ALA A 110 -13.22 -2.25 8.39
CA ALA A 110 -12.54 -2.43 7.11
C ALA A 110 -12.56 -1.14 6.28
N GLN A 111 -13.69 -0.44 6.23
CA GLN A 111 -13.78 0.84 5.53
C GLN A 111 -12.91 1.93 6.19
N LEU A 112 -12.76 1.91 7.52
CA LEU A 112 -11.86 2.81 8.24
C LEU A 112 -10.38 2.49 7.96
N ALA A 113 -10.02 1.21 7.89
CA ALA A 113 -8.68 0.77 7.54
C ALA A 113 -8.31 1.18 6.11
N ALA A 114 -9.22 0.95 5.14
CA ALA A 114 -9.03 1.36 3.75
C ALA A 114 -8.85 2.87 3.61
N LEU A 115 -9.67 3.68 4.28
CA LEU A 115 -9.51 5.13 4.19
C LEU A 115 -8.28 5.64 4.95
N ALA A 116 -7.81 4.92 5.97
CA ALA A 116 -6.56 5.23 6.66
C ALA A 116 -5.34 5.04 5.75
N ASP A 117 -5.32 3.96 4.97
CA ASP A 117 -4.29 3.69 3.97
C ASP A 117 -4.26 4.81 2.91
N ASP A 118 -5.43 5.13 2.35
CA ASP A 118 -5.62 6.23 1.40
C ASP A 118 -5.05 7.57 1.93
N ILE A 119 -5.21 7.86 3.23
CA ILE A 119 -4.68 9.07 3.88
C ILE A 119 -3.16 8.99 4.07
N ALA A 120 -2.64 7.83 4.49
CA ALA A 120 -1.22 7.62 4.72
C ALA A 120 -0.42 7.75 3.42
N TYR A 121 -0.97 7.23 2.32
CA TYR A 121 -0.37 7.28 0.99
C TYR A 121 -0.04 8.72 0.53
N HIS A 122 -0.99 9.67 0.65
CA HIS A 122 -0.72 11.07 0.26
C HIS A 122 0.41 11.70 1.07
N GLY A 123 0.44 11.42 2.37
CA GLY A 123 1.46 11.95 3.27
C GLY A 123 2.85 11.45 2.91
N HIS A 124 2.99 10.15 2.69
CA HIS A 124 4.27 9.52 2.35
C HIS A 124 4.75 9.91 0.95
N ASP A 125 3.89 9.91 -0.06
CA ASP A 125 4.31 10.18 -1.43
C ASP A 125 4.73 11.63 -1.66
N LEU A 126 4.04 12.58 -1.01
CA LEU A 126 4.48 13.98 -1.01
C LEU A 126 5.83 14.12 -0.28
N ASP A 127 6.00 13.46 0.86
CA ASP A 127 7.24 13.49 1.65
C ASP A 127 8.42 12.91 0.87
N ASP A 128 8.23 11.76 0.21
CA ASP A 128 9.24 11.06 -0.57
C ASP A 128 9.53 11.75 -1.90
N GLY A 129 8.52 12.33 -2.55
CA GLY A 129 8.70 13.19 -3.72
C GLY A 129 9.60 14.39 -3.42
N ILE A 130 9.45 15.03 -2.26
CA ILE A 130 10.32 16.13 -1.83
C ILE A 130 11.71 15.62 -1.45
N LYS A 131 11.81 14.55 -0.64
CA LYS A 131 13.11 13.99 -0.21
C LYS A 131 13.98 13.54 -1.38
N SER A 132 13.37 12.99 -2.42
CA SER A 132 14.06 12.55 -3.64
C SER A 132 14.42 13.69 -4.59
N GLY A 133 13.97 14.92 -4.29
CA GLY A 133 14.16 16.10 -5.14
C GLY A 133 13.37 16.06 -6.44
N LEU A 134 12.31 15.23 -6.50
CA LEU A 134 11.38 15.16 -7.63
C LEU A 134 10.31 16.24 -7.54
N LEU A 135 9.99 16.67 -6.32
CA LEU A 135 9.09 17.77 -6.00
C LEU A 135 9.82 18.80 -5.13
N THR A 136 9.38 20.04 -5.24
CA THR A 136 9.74 21.14 -4.34
C THR A 136 8.51 21.58 -3.54
N LEU A 137 8.72 22.30 -2.43
CA LEU A 137 7.59 22.88 -1.69
C LEU A 137 6.80 23.91 -2.51
N ASP A 138 7.44 24.53 -3.49
CA ASP A 138 6.77 25.52 -4.34
C ASP A 138 5.85 24.88 -5.39
N ASP A 139 6.08 23.61 -5.75
CA ASP A 139 5.15 22.85 -6.60
C ASP A 139 3.82 22.57 -5.90
N LEU A 140 3.76 22.68 -4.57
CA LEU A 140 2.61 22.30 -3.75
C LEU A 140 1.65 23.45 -3.42
N VAL A 141 1.97 24.68 -3.84
CA VAL A 141 1.23 25.90 -3.44
C VAL A 141 -0.19 25.97 -3.99
N ASP A 142 -0.48 25.25 -5.07
CA ASP A 142 -1.79 25.24 -5.73
C ASP A 142 -2.59 23.96 -5.49
N VAL A 143 -2.02 22.99 -4.76
CA VAL A 143 -2.70 21.72 -4.45
C VAL A 143 -3.64 21.93 -3.25
N PRO A 144 -4.96 21.71 -3.35
CA PRO A 144 -5.88 21.89 -2.22
C PRO A 144 -5.49 21.05 -1.01
N VAL A 145 -5.83 21.53 0.19
CA VAL A 145 -5.44 20.97 1.51
C VAL A 145 -3.93 21.06 1.77
N VAL A 146 -3.10 20.68 0.80
CA VAL A 146 -1.63 20.78 0.86
C VAL A 146 -1.18 22.23 0.92
N SER A 147 -1.75 23.10 0.08
CA SER A 147 -1.48 24.54 0.07
C SER A 147 -1.79 25.21 1.41
N ASP A 148 -2.95 24.88 2.00
CA ASP A 148 -3.34 25.40 3.31
C ASP A 148 -2.41 24.90 4.41
N ALA A 149 -2.08 23.60 4.40
CA ALA A 149 -1.14 22.99 5.33
C ALA A 149 0.26 23.62 5.22
N LEU A 150 0.75 23.85 4.00
CA LEU A 150 2.05 24.47 3.73
C LEU A 150 2.09 25.93 4.18
N ARG A 151 1.05 26.73 3.85
CA ARG A 151 0.95 28.13 4.28
C ARG A 151 1.00 28.24 5.80
N GLU A 152 0.27 27.38 6.49
CA GLU A 152 0.23 27.38 7.94
C GLU A 152 1.54 26.87 8.57
N ALA A 153 2.17 25.85 7.98
CA ALA A 153 3.48 25.39 8.40
C ALA A 153 4.56 26.49 8.24
N ARG A 154 4.53 27.22 7.11
CA ARG A 154 5.39 28.39 6.87
C ARG A 154 5.13 29.51 7.86
N ARG A 155 3.86 29.79 8.19
CA ARG A 155 3.47 30.79 9.21
C ARG A 155 4.07 30.44 10.58
N ILE A 156 3.93 29.19 11.01
CA ILE A 156 4.51 28.73 12.29
C ILE A 156 6.03 28.85 12.27
N ALA A 157 6.68 28.39 11.21
CA ALA A 157 8.12 28.50 11.06
C ALA A 157 8.61 29.95 11.17
N ALA A 158 7.87 30.91 10.62
CA ALA A 158 8.20 32.33 10.71
C ALA A 158 8.02 32.93 12.12
N THR A 159 7.13 32.36 12.94
CA THR A 159 6.91 32.82 14.33
C THR A 159 7.86 32.21 15.35
N LEU A 160 8.54 31.11 15.00
CA LEU A 160 9.47 30.43 15.89
C LEU A 160 10.85 31.10 15.84
N PRO A 161 11.50 31.34 16.99
CA PRO A 161 12.87 31.84 16.99
C PRO A 161 13.80 30.83 16.31
N PRO A 162 14.85 31.28 15.60
CA PRO A 162 15.83 30.39 15.00
C PRO A 162 16.44 29.52 16.09
N ARG A 163 16.33 28.21 15.91
CA ARG A 163 16.73 27.25 16.94
C ARG A 163 18.26 27.18 16.98
N PRO A 164 18.90 27.28 18.15
CA PRO A 164 20.33 27.05 18.25
C PRO A 164 20.65 25.62 17.82
N VAL A 165 21.67 25.46 16.99
CA VAL A 165 22.18 24.14 16.59
C VAL A 165 22.79 23.48 17.83
N THR A 166 22.03 22.65 18.52
CA THR A 166 22.55 21.89 19.66
C THR A 166 23.30 20.67 19.14
N SER A 167 24.64 20.77 19.05
CA SER A 167 25.50 19.61 18.82
C SER A 167 25.59 18.78 20.11
N PHE A 168 24.67 17.84 20.33
CA PHE A 168 24.91 16.78 21.30
C PHE A 168 25.81 15.72 20.63
N GLY A 169 27.06 15.60 21.09
CA GLY A 169 27.91 14.44 20.76
C GLY A 169 29.00 14.64 19.69
N ALA A 170 29.48 15.85 19.42
CA ALA A 170 30.70 16.03 18.62
C ALA A 170 31.96 15.77 19.48
N GLY A 171 32.16 14.52 19.86
CA GLY A 171 33.46 14.03 20.30
C GLY A 171 34.43 14.07 19.12
N SER A 172 35.30 15.08 19.11
CA SER A 172 36.56 15.18 18.37
C SER A 172 36.98 13.91 17.61
N ARG A 173 36.69 13.87 16.30
CA ARG A 173 37.61 13.29 15.31
C ARG A 173 37.67 14.21 14.10
N THR A 174 38.90 14.47 13.71
CA THR A 174 39.40 15.36 12.67
C THR A 174 38.78 15.12 11.29
N GLY A 175 38.54 16.22 10.56
CA GLY A 175 38.40 16.26 9.10
C GLY A 175 36.97 16.50 8.62
N ASP A 176 36.70 17.73 8.17
CA ASP A 176 35.48 18.22 7.51
C ASP A 176 34.20 18.29 8.36
N ALA A 177 34.11 19.35 9.16
CA ALA A 177 32.84 19.76 9.76
C ALA A 177 31.88 20.28 8.67
N PRO A 178 30.64 19.78 8.56
CA PRO A 178 29.61 20.45 7.78
C PRO A 178 29.41 21.84 8.39
N THR A 179 29.42 22.88 7.55
CA THR A 179 29.13 24.26 7.98
C THR A 179 27.81 24.29 8.74
N THR A 180 27.81 24.87 9.94
CA THR A 180 26.67 24.92 10.87
C THR A 180 25.38 25.49 10.25
N ALA A 181 25.51 26.33 9.22
CA ALA A 181 24.39 26.85 8.43
C ALA A 181 23.68 25.79 7.57
N SER A 182 24.39 24.83 6.97
CA SER A 182 23.77 23.80 6.12
C SER A 182 22.98 22.78 6.95
N ALA A 183 23.50 22.44 8.14
CA ALA A 183 22.80 21.59 9.10
C ALA A 183 21.53 22.25 9.66
N SER A 184 21.57 23.56 9.95
CA SER A 184 20.38 24.28 10.45
C SER A 184 19.28 24.38 9.39
N ILE A 185 19.62 24.69 8.14
CA ILE A 185 18.66 24.80 7.02
C ILE A 185 18.02 23.44 6.71
N ALA A 186 18.83 22.37 6.62
CA ALA A 186 18.32 21.01 6.39
C ALA A 186 17.34 20.56 7.49
N THR A 187 17.58 20.93 8.75
CA THR A 187 16.65 20.63 9.86
C THR A 187 15.37 21.47 9.82
N GLN A 188 15.42 22.69 9.28
CA GLN A 188 14.25 23.55 9.16
C GLN A 188 13.33 23.09 8.03
N ASP A 189 13.88 22.74 6.87
CA ASP A 189 13.11 22.20 5.74
C ASP A 189 12.49 20.85 6.07
N GLN A 190 13.22 19.97 6.77
CA GLN A 190 12.68 18.71 7.27
C GLN A 190 11.50 18.93 8.23
N ARG A 191 11.64 19.85 9.19
CA ARG A 191 10.56 20.16 10.15
C ARG A 191 9.35 20.78 9.46
N LEU A 192 9.59 21.67 8.51
CA LEU A 192 8.53 22.30 7.71
C LEU A 192 7.72 21.24 6.96
N ARG A 193 8.42 20.28 6.34
CA ARG A 193 7.81 19.15 5.63
C ARG A 193 7.01 18.24 6.58
N HIS A 194 7.57 17.86 7.72
CA HIS A 194 6.85 17.04 8.71
C HIS A 194 5.61 17.75 9.26
N GLU A 195 5.68 19.06 9.53
CA GLU A 195 4.53 19.84 10.00
C GLU A 195 3.46 19.98 8.90
N MET A 196 3.87 20.15 7.63
CA MET A 196 2.96 20.14 6.49
C MET A 196 2.23 18.80 6.38
N VAL A 197 2.95 17.67 6.36
CA VAL A 197 2.37 16.31 6.29
C VAL A 197 1.41 16.07 7.45
N ARG A 198 1.82 16.39 8.69
CA ARG A 198 0.97 16.26 9.88
C ARG A 198 -0.36 17.02 9.73
N ARG A 199 -0.32 18.22 9.13
CA ARG A 199 -1.51 19.06 8.92
C ARG A 199 -2.42 18.52 7.83
N ILE A 200 -1.85 17.99 6.75
CA ILE A 200 -2.61 17.30 5.69
C ILE A 200 -3.36 16.11 6.31
N VAL A 201 -2.65 15.23 7.01
CA VAL A 201 -3.24 14.06 7.68
C VAL A 201 -4.33 14.51 8.67
N HIS A 202 -4.08 15.54 9.48
CA HIS A 202 -5.08 16.05 10.41
C HIS A 202 -6.33 16.58 9.70
N ALA A 203 -6.20 17.31 8.60
CA ALA A 203 -7.33 17.84 7.84
C ALA A 203 -8.16 16.72 7.22
N LEU A 204 -7.50 15.74 6.59
CA LEU A 204 -8.15 14.58 5.99
C LEU A 204 -8.90 13.74 7.03
N VAL A 205 -8.23 13.36 8.12
CA VAL A 205 -8.85 12.58 9.21
C VAL A 205 -10.02 13.35 9.83
N SER A 206 -9.85 14.64 10.10
CA SER A 206 -10.92 15.45 10.72
C SER A 206 -12.17 15.56 9.84
N ASP A 207 -11.99 15.61 8.52
CA ASP A 207 -13.11 15.59 7.56
C ASP A 207 -13.81 14.23 7.55
N VAL A 208 -13.05 13.14 7.45
CA VAL A 208 -13.57 11.76 7.49
C VAL A 208 -14.40 11.52 8.74
N LEU A 209 -13.89 11.92 9.91
CA LEU A 209 -14.62 11.74 11.16
C LEU A 209 -16.00 12.44 11.10
N LYS A 210 -16.01 13.72 10.71
CA LYS A 210 -17.25 14.51 10.63
C LYS A 210 -18.22 13.99 9.56
N GLN A 211 -17.72 13.56 8.41
CA GLN A 211 -18.57 13.07 7.33
C GLN A 211 -19.14 11.69 7.66
N THR A 212 -18.33 10.80 8.23
CA THR A 212 -18.76 9.46 8.65
C THR A 212 -19.80 9.55 9.77
N GLU A 213 -19.67 10.47 10.72
CA GLU A 213 -20.73 10.75 11.72
C GLU A 213 -22.07 11.10 11.04
N LYS A 214 -22.05 12.00 10.05
CA LYS A 214 -23.27 12.35 9.31
C LYS A 214 -23.85 11.15 8.55
N ASN A 215 -22.99 10.32 7.95
CA ASN A 215 -23.41 9.13 7.23
C ASN A 215 -24.06 8.11 8.19
N LEU A 216 -23.48 7.89 9.37
CA LEU A 216 -24.02 7.01 10.41
C LEU A 216 -25.36 7.51 10.96
N VAL A 217 -25.50 8.82 11.20
CA VAL A 217 -26.77 9.42 11.63
C VAL A 217 -27.85 9.25 10.56
N ALA A 218 -27.50 9.40 9.27
CA ALA A 218 -28.46 9.25 8.19
C ALA A 218 -28.86 7.78 7.92
N LEU A 219 -27.94 6.83 8.16
CA LEU A 219 -28.18 5.40 7.96
C LEU A 219 -28.89 4.75 9.16
N GLU A 220 -28.69 5.28 10.37
CA GLU A 220 -29.18 4.73 11.64
C GLU A 220 -28.94 3.22 11.83
N PRO A 221 -27.74 2.69 11.51
CA PRO A 221 -27.47 1.25 11.52
C PRO A 221 -27.67 0.67 12.92
N LYS A 222 -28.23 -0.53 13.01
CA LYS A 222 -28.41 -1.30 14.26
C LYS A 222 -27.44 -2.46 14.37
N SER A 223 -26.74 -2.78 13.28
CA SER A 223 -25.79 -3.88 13.19
C SER A 223 -24.68 -3.60 12.18
N ALA A 224 -23.58 -4.36 12.26
CA ALA A 224 -22.55 -4.35 11.22
C ALA A 224 -23.09 -4.79 9.85
N SER A 225 -24.14 -5.63 9.82
CA SER A 225 -24.80 -6.03 8.58
C SER A 225 -25.45 -4.84 7.86
N ASP A 226 -26.04 -3.89 8.61
CA ASP A 226 -26.63 -2.68 8.02
C ASP A 226 -25.57 -1.79 7.36
N ILE A 227 -24.33 -1.79 7.89
CA ILE A 227 -23.19 -1.10 7.29
C ILE A 227 -22.79 -1.76 5.96
N ARG A 228 -22.69 -3.10 5.94
CA ARG A 228 -22.36 -3.87 4.72
C ARG A 228 -23.38 -3.66 3.62
N HIS A 229 -24.66 -3.67 3.98
CA HIS A 229 -25.79 -3.55 3.06
C HIS A 229 -26.19 -2.10 2.76
N ALA A 230 -25.41 -1.12 3.21
CA ALA A 230 -25.62 0.28 2.85
C ALA A 230 -25.54 0.48 1.33
N THR A 231 -26.25 1.49 0.81
CA THR A 231 -26.26 1.78 -0.64
C THR A 231 -24.97 2.48 -1.12
N LYS A 232 -24.13 2.91 -0.20
CA LYS A 232 -22.86 3.61 -0.42
C LYS A 232 -21.91 3.37 0.76
N PRO A 233 -20.59 3.59 0.61
CA PRO A 233 -19.66 3.54 1.73
C PRO A 233 -20.11 4.46 2.86
N VAL A 234 -20.03 3.97 4.09
CA VAL A 234 -20.38 4.73 5.30
C VAL A 234 -19.20 5.59 5.73
N VAL A 235 -17.98 5.07 5.61
CA VAL A 235 -16.75 5.84 5.83
C VAL A 235 -16.37 6.52 4.52
N SER A 236 -16.39 7.84 4.50
CA SER A 236 -16.07 8.60 3.30
C SER A 236 -15.55 10.00 3.64
N PHE A 237 -14.82 10.60 2.71
CA PHE A 237 -14.63 12.05 2.69
C PHE A 237 -15.96 12.77 2.45
N SER A 238 -16.05 14.02 2.91
CA SER A 238 -17.09 14.94 2.46
C SER A 238 -16.94 15.21 0.96
N PRO A 239 -17.99 15.62 0.23
CA PRO A 239 -17.88 15.88 -1.21
C PRO A 239 -16.74 16.86 -1.55
N ALA A 240 -16.62 17.95 -0.79
CA ALA A 240 -15.56 18.95 -0.98
C ALA A 240 -14.15 18.37 -0.72
N MET A 241 -14.00 17.56 0.34
CA MET A 241 -12.71 16.92 0.62
C MET A 241 -12.38 15.82 -0.38
N GLY A 242 -13.38 15.09 -0.88
CA GLY A 242 -13.21 14.11 -1.95
C GLY A 242 -12.68 14.74 -3.24
N GLU A 243 -13.21 15.91 -3.62
CA GLU A 243 -12.70 16.70 -4.74
C GLU A 243 -11.27 17.18 -4.50
N ALA A 244 -10.98 17.72 -3.31
CA ALA A 244 -9.63 18.14 -2.94
C ALA A 244 -8.63 16.98 -2.98
N ASN A 245 -9.01 15.81 -2.46
CA ASN A 245 -8.20 14.60 -2.44
C ASN A 245 -7.93 14.07 -3.86
N ALA A 246 -8.93 14.15 -4.75
CA ALA A 246 -8.73 13.80 -6.17
C ALA A 246 -7.73 14.73 -6.88
N GLN A 247 -7.66 16.01 -6.47
CA GLN A 247 -6.65 16.95 -7.00
C GLN A 247 -5.24 16.62 -6.49
N ILE A 248 -5.08 16.17 -5.24
CA ILE A 248 -3.79 15.67 -4.72
C ILE A 248 -3.30 14.49 -5.58
N ARG A 249 -4.17 13.50 -5.81
CA ARG A 249 -3.84 12.35 -6.68
C ARG A 249 -3.46 12.76 -8.08
N SER A 250 -4.23 13.69 -8.68
CA SER A 250 -3.95 14.20 -10.02
C SER A 250 -2.60 14.91 -10.10
N PHE A 251 -2.26 15.69 -9.07
CA PHE A 251 -0.97 16.35 -8.95
C PHE A 251 0.19 15.35 -8.83
N LEU A 252 0.09 14.38 -7.91
CA LEU A 252 1.11 13.33 -7.72
C LEU A 252 1.30 12.53 -9.02
N PHE A 253 0.21 12.20 -9.69
CA PHE A 253 0.29 11.50 -10.97
C PHE A 253 1.02 12.31 -12.05
N ALA A 254 0.70 13.60 -12.19
CA ALA A 254 1.32 14.46 -13.19
C ALA A 254 2.81 14.73 -12.91
N ASN A 255 3.18 14.95 -11.65
CA ASN A 255 4.48 15.50 -11.28
C ASN A 255 5.45 14.47 -10.68
N LEU A 256 4.93 13.43 -10.00
CA LEU A 256 5.75 12.37 -9.41
C LEU A 256 5.77 11.13 -10.31
N TYR A 257 4.64 10.46 -10.53
CA TYR A 257 4.64 9.16 -11.22
C TYR A 257 5.00 9.23 -12.70
N ARG A 258 4.70 10.35 -13.37
CA ARG A 258 5.12 10.58 -14.77
C ARG A 258 6.56 11.05 -14.91
N HIS A 259 7.25 11.34 -13.81
CA HIS A 259 8.64 11.77 -13.86
C HIS A 259 9.53 10.66 -14.46
N TRP A 260 10.44 11.02 -15.36
CA TRP A 260 11.22 10.03 -16.13
C TRP A 260 12.04 9.08 -15.26
N LYS A 261 12.53 9.53 -14.09
CA LYS A 261 13.25 8.68 -13.13
C LYS A 261 12.33 7.59 -12.56
N VAL A 262 11.10 7.95 -12.18
CA VAL A 262 10.10 7.01 -11.69
C VAL A 262 9.70 6.06 -12.80
N LYS A 263 9.34 6.58 -13.99
CA LYS A 263 9.01 5.75 -15.16
C LYS A 263 10.12 4.78 -15.54
N ARG A 264 11.39 5.19 -15.44
CA ARG A 264 12.55 4.30 -15.69
C ARG A 264 12.60 3.17 -14.67
N MET A 265 12.35 3.44 -13.39
CA MET A 265 12.30 2.41 -12.36
C MET A 265 11.10 1.49 -12.54
N THR A 266 9.91 2.03 -12.79
CA THR A 266 8.71 1.25 -13.12
C THR A 266 8.95 0.33 -14.31
N HIS A 267 9.58 0.82 -15.38
CA HIS A 267 9.89 0.02 -16.57
C HIS A 267 10.87 -1.11 -16.29
N LYS A 268 11.87 -0.89 -15.42
CA LYS A 268 12.80 -1.93 -14.99
C LYS A 268 12.12 -2.98 -14.12
N ALA A 269 11.31 -2.54 -13.14
CA ALA A 269 10.54 -3.43 -12.27
C ALA A 269 9.64 -4.36 -13.08
N LYS A 270 8.88 -3.81 -14.06
CA LYS A 270 8.04 -4.61 -14.96
C LYS A 270 8.82 -5.66 -15.73
N HIS A 271 9.99 -5.30 -16.27
CA HIS A 271 10.86 -6.25 -16.96
C HIS A 271 11.37 -7.36 -16.05
N VAL A 272 11.86 -7.01 -14.86
CA VAL A 272 12.37 -7.98 -13.88
C VAL A 272 11.28 -9.02 -13.53
N VAL A 273 10.08 -8.55 -13.19
CA VAL A 273 8.96 -9.44 -12.82
C VAL A 273 8.54 -10.33 -13.99
N ALA A 274 8.40 -9.77 -15.19
CA ALA A 274 8.01 -10.54 -16.37
C ALA A 274 9.05 -11.61 -16.75
N GLU A 275 10.34 -11.28 -16.72
CA GLU A 275 11.42 -12.22 -17.04
C GLU A 275 11.57 -13.31 -15.98
N LEU A 276 11.43 -12.96 -14.68
CA LEU A 276 11.38 -13.94 -13.60
C LEU A 276 10.21 -14.91 -13.77
N PHE A 277 9.01 -14.38 -14.05
CA PHE A 277 7.81 -15.19 -14.23
C PHE A 277 7.96 -16.17 -15.41
N ASP A 278 8.48 -15.68 -16.55
CA ASP A 278 8.66 -16.51 -17.73
C ASP A 278 9.75 -17.57 -17.54
N THR A 279 10.89 -17.18 -16.97
CA THR A 279 12.04 -18.07 -16.72
C THR A 279 11.65 -19.19 -15.77
N LEU A 280 11.07 -18.86 -14.62
CA LEU A 280 10.69 -19.83 -13.59
C LEU A 280 9.48 -20.68 -14.03
N GLY A 281 8.54 -20.11 -14.79
CA GLY A 281 7.42 -20.85 -15.36
C GLY A 281 7.83 -21.86 -16.43
N SER A 282 8.81 -21.51 -17.26
CA SER A 282 9.32 -22.37 -18.33
C SER A 282 10.33 -23.40 -17.83
N SER A 283 11.01 -23.13 -16.72
CA SER A 283 12.01 -24.02 -16.11
C SER A 283 11.80 -24.15 -14.60
N PRO A 284 10.80 -24.94 -14.14
CA PRO A 284 10.50 -25.13 -12.72
C PRO A 284 11.67 -25.68 -11.90
N GLY A 285 12.63 -26.36 -12.54
CA GLY A 285 13.88 -26.81 -11.92
C GLY A 285 14.72 -25.69 -11.30
N LEU A 286 14.46 -24.42 -11.66
CA LEU A 286 15.11 -23.24 -11.11
C LEU A 286 14.42 -22.71 -9.85
N LEU A 287 13.22 -23.19 -9.51
CA LEU A 287 12.55 -22.83 -8.27
C LEU A 287 13.25 -23.47 -7.06
N PRO A 288 13.20 -22.80 -5.88
CA PRO A 288 13.58 -23.43 -4.63
C PRO A 288 12.75 -24.71 -4.37
N ASP A 289 13.34 -25.68 -3.67
CA ASP A 289 12.80 -27.04 -3.55
C ASP A 289 11.31 -27.10 -3.19
N GLY A 290 10.85 -26.39 -2.15
CA GLY A 290 9.44 -26.41 -1.74
C GLY A 290 8.48 -25.83 -2.79
N TRP A 291 8.89 -24.77 -3.50
CA TRP A 291 8.11 -24.19 -4.60
C TRP A 291 8.15 -25.06 -5.86
N ARG A 292 9.30 -25.70 -6.13
CA ARG A 292 9.46 -26.66 -7.23
C ARG A 292 8.56 -27.87 -7.05
N GLU A 293 8.52 -28.44 -5.85
CA GLU A 293 7.64 -29.58 -5.53
C GLU A 293 6.16 -29.24 -5.77
N GLN A 294 5.72 -28.04 -5.38
CA GLN A 294 4.36 -27.57 -5.65
C GLN A 294 4.10 -27.34 -7.15
N ALA A 295 5.06 -26.78 -7.87
CA ALA A 295 4.98 -26.53 -9.30
C ALA A 295 4.93 -27.83 -10.12
N ASP A 296 5.67 -28.86 -9.69
CA ASP A 296 5.68 -30.20 -10.28
C ASP A 296 4.40 -30.99 -9.95
N ALA A 297 3.80 -30.75 -8.77
CA ALA A 297 2.54 -31.35 -8.36
C ALA A 297 1.29 -30.69 -8.98
N ALA A 298 1.44 -29.53 -9.64
CA ALA A 298 0.33 -28.84 -10.28
C ALA A 298 -0.33 -29.68 -11.39
N ALA A 299 -1.66 -29.66 -11.45
CA ALA A 299 -2.44 -30.47 -12.38
C ALA A 299 -2.23 -30.06 -13.85
N ASP A 300 -1.94 -28.79 -14.12
CA ASP A 300 -1.77 -28.22 -15.44
C ASP A 300 -0.78 -27.04 -15.45
N GLU A 301 -0.54 -26.47 -16.64
CA GLU A 301 0.35 -25.32 -16.79
C GLU A 301 -0.17 -24.08 -16.05
N ALA A 302 -1.49 -23.86 -15.99
CA ALA A 302 -2.07 -22.73 -15.27
C ALA A 302 -1.79 -22.82 -13.76
N GLY A 303 -1.93 -24.00 -13.16
CA GLY A 303 -1.56 -24.27 -11.78
C GLY A 303 -0.08 -24.03 -11.51
N ARG A 304 0.80 -24.47 -12.42
CA ARG A 304 2.24 -24.22 -12.30
C ARG A 304 2.57 -22.72 -12.36
N ARG A 305 1.97 -22.00 -13.31
CA ARG A 305 2.12 -20.54 -13.44
C ARG A 305 1.62 -19.80 -12.20
N ARG A 306 0.55 -20.30 -11.56
CA ARG A 306 0.08 -19.78 -10.26
C ARG A 306 1.13 -19.96 -9.16
N VAL A 307 1.74 -21.13 -9.03
CA VAL A 307 2.79 -21.38 -8.02
C VAL A 307 3.97 -20.41 -8.21
N VAL A 308 4.37 -20.16 -9.47
CA VAL A 308 5.39 -19.15 -9.79
C VAL A 308 4.93 -17.75 -9.39
N ALA A 309 3.69 -17.38 -9.68
CA ALA A 309 3.14 -16.08 -9.27
C ALA A 309 3.11 -15.91 -7.74
N ASP A 310 2.74 -16.97 -6.99
CA ASP A 310 2.77 -16.97 -5.53
C ASP A 310 4.20 -16.79 -5.00
N TYR A 311 5.18 -17.49 -5.59
CA TYR A 311 6.58 -17.34 -5.24
C TYR A 311 7.07 -15.91 -5.49
N LEU A 312 6.78 -15.35 -6.66
CA LEU A 312 7.14 -13.96 -7.02
C LEU A 312 6.52 -12.96 -6.05
N ALA A 313 5.22 -13.09 -5.75
CA ALA A 313 4.52 -12.20 -4.84
C ALA A 313 5.06 -12.28 -3.40
N SER A 314 5.66 -13.41 -3.00
CA SER A 314 6.29 -13.57 -1.68
C SER A 314 7.64 -12.86 -1.51
N MET A 315 8.23 -12.37 -2.61
CA MET A 315 9.56 -11.77 -2.57
C MET A 315 9.52 -10.32 -2.07
N THR A 316 10.63 -9.88 -1.47
CA THR A 316 10.89 -8.45 -1.28
C THR A 316 11.56 -7.88 -2.54
N ASP A 317 11.47 -6.56 -2.76
CA ASP A 317 12.15 -5.86 -3.88
C ASP A 317 13.63 -6.25 -4.01
N ARG A 318 14.34 -6.24 -2.88
CA ARG A 318 15.77 -6.58 -2.85
C ARG A 318 16.00 -8.02 -3.28
N PHE A 319 15.20 -8.95 -2.76
CA PHE A 319 15.32 -10.37 -3.11
C PHE A 319 15.00 -10.61 -4.58
N ALA A 320 13.91 -10.02 -5.11
CA ALA A 320 13.55 -10.16 -6.51
C ALA A 320 14.64 -9.65 -7.45
N MET A 321 15.30 -8.53 -7.11
CA MET A 321 16.45 -8.02 -7.87
C MET A 321 17.68 -8.95 -7.80
N GLU A 322 17.95 -9.53 -6.63
CA GLU A 322 19.07 -10.47 -6.44
C GLU A 322 18.81 -11.78 -7.19
N GLU A 323 17.59 -12.30 -7.12
CA GLU A 323 17.17 -13.54 -7.78
C GLU A 323 17.19 -13.39 -9.30
N HIS A 324 16.65 -12.27 -9.82
CA HIS A 324 16.74 -11.96 -11.24
C HIS A 324 18.19 -11.91 -11.73
N ARG A 325 19.08 -11.30 -10.93
CA ARG A 325 20.51 -11.28 -11.26
C ARG A 325 21.12 -12.69 -11.28
N ARG A 326 20.82 -13.55 -10.30
CA ARG A 326 21.34 -14.94 -10.28
C ARG A 326 20.89 -15.74 -11.50
N LEU A 327 19.66 -15.54 -11.96
CA LEU A 327 19.09 -16.29 -13.07
C LEU A 327 19.54 -15.77 -14.45
N THR A 328 19.98 -14.51 -14.55
CA THR A 328 20.26 -13.87 -15.86
C THR A 328 21.72 -13.45 -16.05
N ASP A 329 22.48 -13.20 -14.98
CA ASP A 329 23.87 -12.75 -15.03
C ASP A 329 24.84 -13.91 -14.82
N LEU A 330 25.49 -14.35 -15.90
CA LEU A 330 26.48 -15.44 -15.90
C LEU A 330 27.69 -15.19 -14.97
N SER A 331 27.94 -13.93 -14.57
CA SER A 331 29.02 -13.59 -13.64
C SER A 331 28.65 -13.83 -12.17
N VAL A 332 27.36 -14.04 -11.88
CA VAL A 332 26.85 -14.30 -10.53
C VAL A 332 26.62 -15.80 -10.36
N PRO A 333 27.30 -16.47 -9.40
CA PRO A 333 26.99 -17.85 -9.07
C PRO A 333 25.55 -17.97 -8.55
N GLY A 334 24.84 -18.98 -9.05
CA GLY A 334 23.51 -19.39 -8.55
C GLY A 334 23.56 -19.96 -7.14
#